data_AF-X1PZK4-F1
#
_entry.id   AF-X1PZK4-F1
#
_cell.length_a   1.000
_cell.length_b   1.000
_cell.length_c   1.000
_cell.angle_alpha   90.00
_cell.angle_beta   90.00
_cell.angle_gamma   90.00
#
_symmetry.space_group_name_H-M   'P 1'
#
loop_
_entity.id
_entity.type
_entity.pdbx_description
1 polymer ?
#
loop_
_entity_poly.entity_id
_entity_poly.type
_entity_poly.pdbx_seq_one_letter_code
_entity_poly.pdbx_strand_id
1 'polypeptide(L)'
;TGLKGTFNFAGKDYTLTIKKIFSQITKSSFQVDMEFEGEVPKGIRRGQTLQILLALSDETQALLLPKGGFYQQTGGNWIFKLSADGRRAYKTDIQLGRQNTEYYEVLSGLKPGDKVVTSSYENYGNMQELVLKKN
;
A
#
# COMPACT_ATOMS: atom_id res chain seq x y z
N THR A 1 16.89 -11.57 9.42
CA THR A 1 15.79 -12.25 8.71
C THR A 1 15.89 -11.89 7.24
N GLY A 2 15.86 -12.88 6.34
CA GLY A 2 15.99 -12.64 4.90
C GLY A 2 14.66 -12.21 4.27
N LEU A 3 14.69 -11.60 3.07
CA LEU A 3 13.47 -11.27 2.32
C LEU A 3 12.70 -12.55 1.95
N LYS A 4 11.37 -12.42 1.89
CA LYS A 4 10.45 -13.54 1.63
C LYS A 4 9.95 -13.54 0.20
N GLY A 5 10.01 -14.71 -0.42
CA GLY A 5 9.38 -15.01 -1.69
C GLY A 5 8.18 -15.94 -1.50
N THR A 6 7.15 -15.78 -2.32
CA THR A 6 6.02 -16.70 -2.38
C THR A 6 5.85 -17.25 -3.79
N PHE A 7 5.35 -18.47 -3.89
CA PHE A 7 4.89 -19.02 -5.17
C PHE A 7 3.76 -20.02 -4.95
N ASN A 8 2.88 -20.14 -5.94
CA ASN A 8 1.82 -21.12 -5.93
C ASN A 8 2.28 -22.43 -6.60
N PHE A 9 2.02 -23.57 -5.97
CA PHE A 9 2.25 -24.88 -6.55
C PHE A 9 1.08 -25.81 -6.26
N ALA A 10 0.40 -26.27 -7.32
CA ALA A 10 -0.78 -27.12 -7.24
C ALA A 10 -1.88 -26.56 -6.32
N GLY A 11 -2.11 -25.24 -6.36
CA GLY A 11 -3.16 -24.58 -5.57
C GLY A 11 -2.79 -24.31 -4.11
N LYS A 12 -1.56 -24.62 -3.68
CA LYS A 12 -1.04 -24.28 -2.35
C LYS A 12 0.10 -23.28 -2.50
N ASP A 13 0.09 -22.24 -1.67
CA ASP A 13 1.16 -21.26 -1.61
C ASP A 13 2.28 -21.76 -0.70
N TYR A 14 3.51 -21.53 -1.14
CA TYR A 14 4.72 -21.88 -0.40
C TYR A 14 5.60 -20.65 -0.25
N THR A 15 6.16 -20.52 0.95
CA THR A 15 7.03 -19.40 1.31
C THR A 15 8.49 -19.85 1.28
N LEU A 16 9.32 -18.99 0.71
CA LEU A 16 10.76 -19.13 0.60
C LEU A 16 11.42 -17.93 1.29
N THR A 17 12.55 -18.14 1.94
CA THR A 17 13.36 -17.06 2.52
C THR A 17 14.75 -17.05 1.91
N ILE A 18 15.26 -15.86 1.59
CA ILE A 18 16.65 -15.71 1.13
C ILE A 18 17.60 -16.16 2.24
N LYS A 19 18.41 -17.18 1.93
CA LYS A 19 19.45 -17.71 2.80
C LYS A 19 20.80 -17.08 2.53
N LYS A 20 21.11 -16.81 1.26
CA LYS A 20 22.39 -16.27 0.83
C LYS A 20 22.21 -15.34 -0.36
N ILE A 21 22.93 -14.23 -0.34
CA ILE A 21 23.04 -13.29 -1.45
C ILE A 21 24.47 -13.37 -1.97
N PHE A 22 24.63 -13.60 -3.27
CA PHE A 22 25.95 -13.58 -3.91
C PHE A 22 26.27 -12.14 -4.32
N SER A 23 27.43 -11.63 -3.90
CA SER A 23 27.86 -10.24 -4.17
C SER A 23 28.26 -9.98 -5.62
N GLN A 24 28.46 -11.04 -6.43
CA GLN A 24 28.84 -10.91 -7.81
C GLN A 24 27.64 -10.46 -8.66
N ILE A 25 27.75 -9.26 -9.22
CA ILE A 25 26.75 -8.70 -10.13
C ILE A 25 27.11 -9.12 -11.56
N THR A 26 26.15 -9.70 -12.28
CA THR A 26 26.28 -10.02 -13.69
C THR A 26 25.09 -9.42 -14.43
N LYS A 27 25.34 -8.55 -15.42
CA LYS A 27 24.29 -7.89 -16.21
C LYS A 27 23.20 -7.24 -15.33
N SER A 28 23.61 -6.49 -14.31
CA SER A 28 22.71 -5.80 -13.36
C SER A 28 21.82 -6.72 -12.50
N SER A 29 22.11 -8.03 -12.48
CA SER A 29 21.43 -9.01 -11.64
C SER A 29 22.43 -9.69 -10.70
N PHE A 30 21.93 -10.19 -9.57
CA PHE A 30 22.70 -10.99 -8.64
C PHE A 30 21.93 -12.27 -8.31
N GLN A 31 22.66 -13.31 -7.95
CA GLN A 31 22.07 -14.59 -7.56
C GLN A 31 21.76 -14.60 -6.07
N VAL A 32 20.70 -15.30 -5.70
CA VAL A 32 20.36 -15.60 -4.31
C VAL A 32 20.03 -17.08 -4.17
N ASP A 33 20.37 -17.65 -3.01
CA ASP A 33 19.87 -18.95 -2.59
C ASP A 33 18.68 -18.73 -1.65
N MET A 34 17.61 -19.49 -1.87
CA MET A 34 16.39 -19.45 -1.06
C MET A 34 16.11 -20.82 -0.43
N GLU A 35 15.55 -20.82 0.78
CA GLU A 35 15.12 -22.02 1.50
C GLU A 35 13.61 -21.97 1.78
N PHE A 36 12.94 -23.13 1.76
CA PHE A 36 11.52 -23.22 2.10
C PHE A 36 11.31 -22.91 3.58
N GLU A 37 10.40 -21.99 3.89
CA GLU A 37 9.87 -21.85 5.24
C GLU A 37 8.85 -22.96 5.48
N GLY A 38 9.31 -24.11 5.96
CA GLY A 38 8.46 -25.25 6.32
C GLY A 38 8.42 -26.36 5.27
N GLU A 39 7.21 -26.81 4.92
CA GLU A 39 7.03 -27.97 4.05
C GLU A 39 7.52 -27.70 2.62
N VAL A 40 8.33 -28.63 2.10
CA VAL A 40 8.73 -28.64 0.70
C VAL A 40 7.62 -29.30 -0.14
N PRO A 41 7.21 -28.73 -1.29
CA PRO A 41 6.21 -29.34 -2.16
C PRO A 41 6.67 -30.71 -2.68
N LYS A 42 5.88 -31.75 -2.42
CA LYS A 42 6.19 -33.15 -2.83
C LYS A 42 6.31 -33.36 -4.35
N GLY A 43 5.77 -32.45 -5.15
CA GLY A 43 5.76 -32.54 -6.62
C GLY A 43 6.88 -31.77 -7.33
N ILE A 44 7.68 -30.98 -6.62
CA ILE A 44 8.78 -30.23 -7.23
C ILE A 44 9.93 -31.15 -7.58
N ARG A 45 10.49 -30.94 -8.78
CA ARG A 45 11.69 -31.65 -9.24
C ARG A 45 12.90 -30.73 -9.21
N ARG A 46 14.07 -31.29 -8.89
CA ARG A 46 15.35 -30.57 -9.04
C ARG A 46 15.54 -30.13 -10.49
N GLY A 47 16.00 -28.89 -10.67
CA GLY A 47 16.17 -28.27 -11.99
C GLY A 47 14.92 -27.65 -12.57
N GLN A 48 13.77 -27.74 -11.90
CA GLN A 48 12.55 -27.04 -12.32
C GLN A 48 12.66 -25.54 -12.05
N THR A 49 12.27 -24.73 -13.03
CA THR A 49 12.13 -23.28 -12.88
C THR A 49 10.81 -22.95 -12.19
N LEU A 50 10.85 -22.07 -11.19
CA LEU A 50 9.69 -21.55 -10.48
C LEU A 50 9.64 -20.04 -10.64
N GLN A 51 8.43 -19.49 -10.81
CA GLN A 51 8.20 -18.06 -10.74
C GLN A 51 7.90 -17.69 -9.29
N ILE A 52 8.76 -16.87 -8.68
CA ILE A 52 8.66 -16.47 -7.28
C ILE A 52 8.32 -14.98 -7.22
N LEU A 53 7.27 -14.63 -6.48
CA LEU A 53 6.97 -13.26 -6.11
C LEU A 53 7.79 -12.89 -4.88
N LEU A 54 8.82 -12.06 -5.06
CA LEU A 54 9.69 -11.59 -3.99
C LEU A 54 9.20 -10.24 -3.46
N ALA A 55 8.84 -10.19 -2.17
CA ALA A 55 8.59 -8.93 -1.49
C ALA A 55 9.92 -8.27 -1.12
N LEU A 56 10.23 -7.11 -1.71
CA LEU A 56 11.44 -6.31 -1.43
C LEU A 56 11.27 -5.36 -0.24
N SER A 57 10.08 -5.32 0.35
CA SER A 57 9.74 -4.51 1.50
C SER A 57 8.72 -5.28 2.34
N ASP A 58 8.69 -5.02 3.64
CA ASP A 58 7.71 -5.63 4.52
C ASP A 58 6.28 -5.20 4.12
N GLU A 59 5.32 -6.12 4.28
CA GLU A 59 3.90 -5.76 4.30
C GLU A 59 3.66 -4.86 5.52
N THR A 60 3.65 -3.56 5.30
CA THR A 60 3.28 -2.59 6.33
C THR A 60 1.79 -2.33 6.26
N GLN A 61 1.07 -2.51 7.37
CA GLN A 61 -0.30 -2.02 7.48
C GLN A 61 -0.31 -0.50 7.32
N ALA A 62 -1.07 -0.01 6.36
CA ALA A 62 -1.20 1.40 6.05
C ALA A 62 -2.68 1.78 5.95
N LEU A 63 -3.03 2.97 6.44
CA LEU A 63 -4.32 3.57 6.16
C LEU A 63 -4.28 4.14 4.74
N LEU A 64 -5.17 3.66 3.87
CA LEU A 64 -5.21 4.09 2.47
C LEU A 64 -6.26 5.16 2.25
N LEU A 65 -5.87 6.22 1.53
CA LEU A 65 -6.75 7.29 1.08
C LEU A 65 -6.85 7.25 -0.45
N PRO A 66 -8.06 7.08 -1.04
CA PRO A 66 -8.22 7.13 -2.48
C PRO A 66 -7.71 8.45 -3.08
N LYS A 67 -7.05 8.36 -4.23
CA LYS A 67 -6.72 9.55 -5.03
C LYS A 67 -7.98 10.27 -5.46
N GLY A 68 -7.88 11.59 -5.60
CA GLY A 68 -9.02 12.41 -6.01
C GLY A 68 -8.63 13.87 -6.26
N GLY A 69 -9.63 14.65 -6.68
CA GLY A 69 -9.45 16.05 -7.06
C GLY A 69 -8.90 16.92 -5.94
N PHE A 70 -9.17 16.61 -4.67
CA PHE A 70 -8.70 17.40 -3.51
C PHE A 70 -7.21 17.74 -3.57
N TYR A 71 -6.38 16.79 -4.05
CA TYR A 71 -4.93 16.94 -4.08
C TYR A 71 -4.48 18.11 -4.95
N GLN A 72 -5.21 18.40 -6.03
CA GLN A 72 -4.85 19.48 -6.96
C GLN A 72 -4.90 20.86 -6.28
N GLN A 73 -5.82 21.05 -5.31
CA GLN A 73 -5.94 22.31 -4.59
C GLN A 73 -5.16 22.33 -3.28
N THR A 74 -5.07 21.19 -2.57
CA THR A 74 -4.44 21.17 -1.23
C THR A 74 -2.97 20.78 -1.25
N GLY A 75 -2.48 20.23 -2.37
CA GLY A 75 -1.17 19.59 -2.46
C GLY A 75 -1.03 18.36 -1.55
N GLY A 76 -2.14 17.81 -1.04
CA GLY A 76 -2.14 16.71 -0.09
C GLY A 76 -1.88 17.11 1.36
N ASN A 77 -1.87 18.40 1.71
CA ASN A 77 -1.60 18.87 3.07
C ASN A 77 -2.82 18.77 4.01
N TRP A 78 -4.03 18.80 3.46
CA TRP A 78 -5.27 18.77 4.22
C TRP A 78 -6.42 18.18 3.40
N ILE A 79 -7.44 17.69 4.09
CA ILE A 79 -8.66 17.10 3.52
C ILE A 79 -9.89 17.47 4.36
N PHE A 80 -11.06 17.53 3.75
CA PHE A 80 -12.32 17.65 4.47
C PHE A 80 -12.76 16.29 5.05
N LYS A 81 -12.75 16.18 6.37
CA LYS A 81 -13.24 15.01 7.12
C LYS A 81 -14.66 15.24 7.62
N LEU A 82 -15.56 14.30 7.36
CA LEU A 82 -16.94 14.34 7.82
C LEU A 82 -17.01 14.14 9.33
N SER A 83 -17.92 14.88 9.97
CA SER A 83 -18.37 14.65 11.33
C SER A 83 -19.03 13.27 11.46
N ALA A 84 -19.07 12.74 12.68
CA ALA A 84 -19.67 11.43 12.95
C ALA A 84 -21.16 11.36 12.55
N ASP A 85 -21.88 12.48 12.60
CA ASP A 85 -23.28 12.59 12.16
C ASP A 85 -23.43 12.73 10.63
N GLY A 86 -22.31 12.87 9.90
CA GLY A 86 -22.26 13.01 8.45
C GLY A 86 -22.82 14.32 7.90
N ARG A 87 -23.12 15.30 8.77
CA ARG A 87 -23.77 16.57 8.36
C ARG A 87 -22.78 17.67 8.03
N ARG A 88 -21.58 17.61 8.59
CA ARG A 88 -20.54 18.62 8.44
C ARG A 88 -19.26 17.98 7.98
N ALA A 89 -18.42 18.72 7.28
CA ALA A 89 -17.05 18.31 7.00
C ALA A 89 -16.08 19.42 7.40
N TYR A 90 -15.02 19.05 8.09
CA TYR A 90 -14.03 19.97 8.65
C TYR A 90 -12.70 19.78 7.96
N LYS A 91 -12.04 20.90 7.64
CA LYS A 91 -10.67 20.87 7.16
C LYS A 91 -9.76 20.25 8.23
N THR A 92 -9.10 19.16 7.87
CA THR A 92 -8.21 18.39 8.74
C THR A 92 -6.86 18.28 8.03
N ASP A 93 -5.79 18.69 8.70
CA ASP A 93 -4.43 18.51 8.18
C ASP A 93 -4.08 17.02 8.16
N ILE A 94 -3.42 16.60 7.08
CA ILE A 94 -3.03 15.21 6.86
C ILE A 94 -1.59 15.16 6.37
N GLN A 95 -0.94 14.03 6.65
CA GLN A 95 0.37 13.74 6.08
C GLN A 95 0.26 12.49 5.23
N LEU A 96 0.69 12.60 3.97
CA LEU A 96 0.67 11.50 3.01
C LEU A 96 2.08 10.94 2.81
N GLY A 97 2.16 9.62 2.64
CA GLY A 97 3.37 8.85 2.45
C GLY A 97 3.48 8.29 1.03
N ARG A 98 3.81 6.99 0.94
CA ARG A 98 3.93 6.29 -0.35
C ARG A 98 2.60 6.31 -1.09
N GLN A 99 2.65 6.19 -2.41
CA GLN A 99 1.45 6.17 -3.25
C GLN A 99 1.57 5.13 -4.35
N ASN A 100 0.42 4.64 -4.80
CA ASN A 100 0.31 3.86 -6.03
C ASN A 100 -0.65 4.58 -7.00
N THR A 101 -1.13 3.89 -8.03
CA THR A 101 -2.02 4.49 -9.04
C THR A 101 -3.38 4.91 -8.48
N GLU A 102 -3.84 4.31 -7.39
CA GLU A 102 -5.20 4.47 -6.86
C GLU A 102 -5.27 5.13 -5.48
N TYR A 103 -4.23 4.99 -4.66
CA TYR A 103 -4.24 5.38 -3.24
C TYR A 103 -2.96 6.11 -2.81
N TYR A 104 -3.12 6.93 -1.77
CA TYR A 104 -2.06 7.44 -0.91
C TYR A 104 -2.04 6.67 0.42
N GLU A 105 -0.86 6.43 0.97
CA GLU A 105 -0.64 6.04 2.37
C GLU A 105 -0.86 7.27 3.26
N VAL A 106 -1.69 7.15 4.29
CA VAL A 106 -1.90 8.20 5.29
C VAL A 106 -1.00 7.94 6.49
N LEU A 107 -0.09 8.87 6.75
CA LEU A 107 0.85 8.82 7.88
C LEU A 107 0.25 9.47 9.14
N SER A 108 -0.57 10.52 8.99
CA SER A 108 -1.24 11.19 10.10
C SER A 108 -2.49 11.97 9.67
N GLY A 109 -3.32 12.36 10.64
CA GLY A 109 -4.50 13.22 10.46
C GLY A 109 -5.84 12.48 10.29
N LEU A 110 -5.81 11.22 9.85
CA LEU A 110 -7.01 10.37 9.72
C LEU A 110 -6.87 9.07 10.52
N LYS A 111 -8.03 8.48 10.83
CA LYS A 111 -8.14 7.16 11.45
C LYS A 111 -8.95 6.21 10.55
N PRO A 112 -8.76 4.89 10.69
CA PRO A 112 -9.63 3.92 10.04
C PRO A 112 -11.11 4.20 10.34
N GLY A 113 -11.94 4.25 9.30
CA GLY A 113 -13.37 4.56 9.41
C GLY A 113 -13.73 6.04 9.26
N ASP A 114 -12.77 6.96 9.26
CA ASP A 114 -13.03 8.36 8.95
C ASP A 114 -13.57 8.49 7.51
N LYS A 115 -14.65 9.25 7.36
CA LYS A 115 -15.21 9.59 6.04
C LYS A 115 -14.66 10.92 5.58
N VAL A 116 -14.25 11.01 4.33
CA VAL A 116 -13.60 12.20 3.77
C VAL A 116 -14.15 12.53 2.40
N VAL A 117 -14.00 13.79 1.99
CA VAL A 117 -14.36 14.26 0.64
C VAL A 117 -13.12 14.25 -0.24
N THR A 118 -13.07 13.38 -1.25
CA THR A 118 -11.92 13.26 -2.18
C THR A 118 -12.14 13.95 -3.52
N SER A 119 -13.36 14.42 -3.82
CA SER A 119 -13.69 15.16 -5.04
C SER A 119 -12.96 16.52 -5.12
N SER A 120 -12.99 17.18 -6.28
CA SER A 120 -12.34 18.50 -6.47
C SER A 120 -12.83 19.55 -5.47
N TYR A 121 -11.89 20.39 -5.01
CA TYR A 121 -12.16 21.51 -4.10
C TYR A 121 -12.22 22.86 -4.80
N GLU A 122 -12.27 22.90 -6.13
CA GLU A 122 -12.35 24.14 -6.93
C GLU A 122 -13.38 25.14 -6.40
N ASN A 123 -14.52 24.66 -5.93
CA ASN A 123 -15.62 25.51 -5.45
C ASN A 123 -15.54 25.85 -3.94
N TYR A 124 -14.55 25.32 -3.21
CA TYR A 124 -14.53 25.32 -1.73
C TYR A 124 -13.18 25.75 -1.13
N GLY A 125 -12.20 26.16 -1.94
CA GLY A 125 -10.79 26.31 -1.53
C GLY A 125 -10.50 27.19 -0.30
N ASN A 126 -11.37 28.15 0.01
CA ASN A 126 -11.22 29.07 1.15
C ASN A 126 -12.13 28.73 2.35
N MET A 127 -12.93 27.66 2.29
CA MET A 127 -13.88 27.30 3.35
C MET A 127 -13.23 26.39 4.41
N GLN A 128 -13.54 26.63 5.69
CA GLN A 128 -13.04 25.78 6.79
C GLN A 128 -14.03 24.67 7.17
N GLU A 129 -15.32 24.85 6.86
CA GLU A 129 -16.40 23.91 7.16
C GLU A 129 -17.37 23.82 5.96
N LEU A 130 -17.83 22.60 5.66
CA LEU A 130 -18.87 22.32 4.66
C LEU A 130 -20.09 21.72 5.34
N VAL A 131 -21.30 22.18 4.99
CA VAL A 131 -22.56 21.57 5.43
C VAL A 131 -23.11 20.71 4.30
N LEU A 132 -23.28 19.42 4.55
CA LEU A 132 -23.78 18.44 3.59
C LEU A 132 -25.31 18.34 3.73
N LYS A 133 -26.05 18.72 2.70
CA LYS A 133 -27.48 18.36 2.57
C LYS A 133 -27.61 17.12 1.71
N LYS A 134 -28.18 16.06 2.29
CA LYS A 134 -28.65 14.90 1.54
C LYS A 134 -29.97 15.28 0.89
N ASN A 135 -30.06 15.19 -0.43
CA ASN A 135 -31.35 15.12 -1.11
C ASN A 135 -31.95 13.72 -0.95
#